data_AF-A0A433QDE7-F1
#
_entry.id   AF-A0A433QDE7-F1
#
_cell.length_a   1.000
_cell.length_b   1.000
_cell.length_c   1.000
_cell.angle_alpha   90.00
_cell.angle_beta   90.00
_cell.angle_gamma   90.00
#
_symmetry.space_group_name_H-M   'P 1'
#
loop_
_entity.id
_entity.type
_entity.pdbx_description
1 polymer ?
#
loop_
_entity_poly.entity_id
_entity_poly.type
_entity_poly.pdbx_seq_one_letter_code
_entity_poly.pdbx_strand_id
1 'polypeptide(L)'
;MRTKLTIGISGLEGSEKYYIQFLESLTYIQFCIGGTFGENLNKRFTHLIRIGNDDSTKTTKAREWKIPIVSVWWIFECAKLGEIIDVKGYGWDVAGML
;
A
#
# COMPACT_ATOMS: atom_id res chain seq x y z
N MET A 1 7.55 -31.39 -18.47
CA MET A 1 6.11 -31.07 -18.27
C MET A 1 6.02 -30.12 -17.07
N ARG A 2 5.40 -28.94 -17.19
CA ARG A 2 5.12 -28.07 -16.04
C ARG A 2 3.84 -28.57 -15.38
N THR A 3 3.91 -28.97 -14.11
CA THR A 3 2.73 -29.35 -13.33
C THR A 3 1.87 -28.11 -13.08
N LYS A 4 0.61 -28.14 -13.50
CA LYS A 4 -0.37 -27.08 -13.22
C LYS A 4 -0.89 -27.29 -11.79
N LEU A 5 -0.48 -26.43 -10.86
CA LEU A 5 -0.99 -26.40 -9.49
C LEU A 5 -2.26 -25.53 -9.43
N THR A 6 -3.34 -26.07 -8.88
CA THR A 6 -4.61 -25.35 -8.65
C THR A 6 -4.99 -25.56 -7.19
N ILE A 7 -5.28 -24.48 -6.45
CA ILE A 7 -5.57 -24.51 -5.01
C ILE A 7 -6.89 -23.79 -4.77
N GLY A 8 -7.79 -24.40 -3.99
CA GLY A 8 -8.99 -23.76 -3.44
C GLY A 8 -8.73 -23.33 -2.00
N ILE A 9 -9.24 -22.16 -1.61
CA ILE A 9 -9.08 -21.62 -0.26
C ILE A 9 -10.46 -21.34 0.31
N SER A 10 -10.71 -21.73 1.57
CA SER A 10 -11.95 -21.47 2.30
C SER A 10 -11.64 -20.84 3.67
N GLY A 11 -12.61 -20.11 4.24
CA GLY A 11 -12.50 -19.53 5.58
C GLY A 11 -11.54 -18.35 5.72
N LEU A 12 -11.14 -17.69 4.62
CA LEU A 12 -10.36 -16.46 4.68
C LEU A 12 -11.24 -15.29 5.11
N GLU A 13 -11.13 -14.92 6.37
CA GLU A 13 -11.86 -13.82 6.99
C GLU A 13 -10.88 -12.87 7.68
N GLY A 14 -11.38 -11.74 8.16
CA GLY A 14 -10.61 -10.82 9.01
C GLY A 14 -9.27 -10.36 8.41
N SER A 15 -8.25 -10.34 9.26
CA SER A 15 -6.91 -9.83 8.97
C SER A 15 -6.19 -10.58 7.85
N GLU A 16 -6.37 -11.89 7.75
CA GLU A 16 -5.73 -12.76 6.77
C GLU A 16 -6.16 -12.36 5.36
N LYS A 17 -7.47 -12.11 5.20
CA LYS A 17 -8.04 -11.63 3.93
C LYS A 17 -7.43 -10.29 3.51
N TYR A 18 -7.34 -9.32 4.43
CA TYR A 18 -6.75 -8.01 4.14
C TYR A 18 -5.25 -8.09 3.85
N TYR A 19 -4.53 -8.97 4.55
CA TYR A 19 -3.11 -9.20 4.31
C TYR A 19 -2.87 -9.79 2.91
N ILE A 20 -3.64 -10.82 2.52
CA ILE A 20 -3.57 -11.39 1.17
C ILE A 20 -3.91 -10.34 0.11
N GLN A 21 -5.00 -9.60 0.29
CA GLN A 21 -5.39 -8.52 -0.63
C GLN A 21 -4.28 -7.46 -0.76
N PHE A 22 -3.60 -7.14 0.34
CA PHE A 22 -2.46 -6.22 0.32
C PHE A 22 -1.29 -6.77 -0.48
N LEU A 23 -0.89 -8.01 -0.27
CA LEU A 23 0.18 -8.64 -1.05
C LEU A 23 -0.17 -8.74 -2.54
N GLU A 24 -1.40 -9.12 -2.88
CA GLU A 24 -1.88 -9.17 -4.27
C GLU A 24 -1.87 -7.79 -4.92
N SER A 25 -2.30 -6.76 -4.21
CA SER A 25 -2.30 -5.38 -4.70
C SER A 25 -0.88 -4.85 -4.94
N LEU A 26 0.05 -5.11 -4.00
CA LEU A 26 1.46 -4.77 -4.19
C LEU A 26 2.06 -5.50 -5.39
N THR A 27 1.77 -6.80 -5.53
CA THR A 27 2.23 -7.61 -6.67
C THR A 27 1.73 -7.06 -7.99
N TYR A 28 0.44 -6.73 -8.06
CA TYR A 28 -0.15 -6.13 -9.25
C TYR A 28 0.49 -4.78 -9.58
N ILE A 29 0.63 -3.87 -8.60
CA ILE A 29 1.27 -2.57 -8.81
C ILE A 29 2.72 -2.75 -9.30
N GLN A 30 3.46 -3.71 -8.76
CA GLN A 30 4.84 -3.96 -9.18
C GLN A 30 4.92 -4.46 -10.62
N PHE A 31 4.14 -5.48 -10.99
CA PHE A 31 4.30 -6.16 -12.28
C PHE A 31 3.49 -5.55 -13.41
N CYS A 32 2.34 -4.93 -13.11
CA CYS A 32 1.45 -4.38 -14.11
C CYS A 32 1.56 -2.86 -14.24
N ILE A 33 1.77 -2.14 -13.13
CA ILE A 33 1.87 -0.67 -13.13
C ILE A 33 3.34 -0.20 -13.13
N GLY A 34 4.28 -1.02 -12.65
CA GLY A 34 5.71 -0.70 -12.58
C GLY A 34 6.13 0.03 -11.30
N GLY A 35 5.32 -0.06 -10.23
CA GLY A 35 5.69 0.47 -8.92
C GLY A 35 6.84 -0.30 -8.27
N THR A 36 7.53 0.35 -7.33
CA THR A 36 8.59 -0.28 -6.52
C THR A 36 8.32 -0.06 -5.05
N PHE A 37 8.67 -1.06 -4.24
CA PHE A 37 8.48 -1.04 -2.80
C PHE A 37 9.82 -1.31 -2.11
N GLY A 38 10.04 -0.70 -0.95
CA GLY A 38 11.23 -0.95 -0.17
C GLY A 38 11.01 -0.68 1.31
N GLU A 39 11.86 -1.29 2.13
CA GLU A 39 11.71 -1.26 3.58
C GLU A 39 12.27 0.04 4.20
N ASN A 40 13.42 0.49 3.69
CA ASN A 40 14.15 1.62 4.23
C ASN A 40 13.73 2.92 3.56
N LEU A 41 12.77 3.61 4.19
CA LEU A 41 12.25 4.90 3.72
C LEU A 41 13.41 5.89 3.52
N ASN A 42 13.45 6.52 2.35
CA ASN A 42 14.40 7.58 2.03
C ASN A 42 13.72 8.65 1.15
N LYS A 43 14.41 9.74 0.86
CA LYS A 43 13.87 10.89 0.11
C LYS A 43 13.44 10.61 -1.33
N ARG A 44 13.79 9.44 -1.91
CA ARG A 44 13.33 9.04 -3.25
C ARG A 44 11.96 8.36 -3.23
N PHE A 45 11.47 7.95 -2.05
CA PHE A 45 10.15 7.36 -1.93
C PHE A 45 9.09 8.43 -2.20
N THR A 46 8.04 8.04 -2.92
CA THR A 46 6.95 8.93 -3.30
C THR A 46 5.78 8.88 -2.34
N HIS A 47 5.59 7.75 -1.64
CA HIS A 47 4.49 7.52 -0.70
C HIS A 47 4.98 6.66 0.48
N LEU A 48 4.43 6.90 1.66
CA LEU A 48 4.55 6.01 2.81
C LEU A 48 3.18 5.38 3.10
N ILE A 49 3.09 4.05 3.06
CA ILE A 49 1.91 3.34 3.53
C ILE A 49 2.04 3.18 5.05
N ARG A 50 1.05 3.69 5.79
CA ARG A 50 0.95 3.53 7.24
C ARG A 50 -0.19 2.56 7.57
N ILE A 51 0.14 1.59 8.42
CA ILE A 51 -0.79 0.62 9.00
C ILE A 51 -0.88 0.94 10.50
N GLY A 52 -2.09 1.18 11.00
CA GLY A 52 -2.32 1.51 12.41
C GLY A 52 -2.08 2.97 12.78
N ASN A 53 -2.30 3.29 14.05
CA ASN A 53 -2.38 4.66 14.57
C ASN A 53 -1.10 5.16 15.24
N ASP A 54 -0.05 4.35 15.26
CA ASP A 54 1.18 4.66 16.00
C ASP A 54 2.10 5.52 15.14
N ASP A 55 2.65 6.59 15.72
CA ASP A 55 3.60 7.45 15.02
C ASP A 55 4.99 6.81 15.05
N SER A 56 5.42 6.30 13.90
CA SER A 56 6.72 5.65 13.74
C SER A 56 7.80 6.65 13.32
N THR A 57 9.08 6.27 13.47
CA THR A 57 10.21 7.03 12.91
C THR A 57 10.05 7.26 11.40
N LYS A 58 9.47 6.30 10.66
CA LYS A 58 9.18 6.46 9.22
C LYS A 58 8.11 7.52 8.98
N THR A 59 7.06 7.56 9.81
CA THR A 59 6.00 8.57 9.76
C THR A 59 6.58 9.98 9.98
N THR A 60 7.41 10.15 11.01
CA THR A 60 8.09 11.43 11.29
C THR A 60 8.97 11.87 10.11
N LYS A 61 9.76 10.95 9.56
CA LYS A 61 10.62 11.25 8.39
C LYS A 61 9.83 11.54 7.12
N ALA A 62 8.72 10.86 6.88
CA ALA A 62 7.84 11.17 5.77
C ALA A 62 7.29 12.60 5.86
N ARG A 63 6.85 13.04 7.05
CA ARG A 63 6.42 14.44 7.27
C ARG A 63 7.55 15.43 7.02
N GLU A 64 8.75 15.18 7.57
CA GLU A 64 9.94 16.01 7.33
C GLU A 64 10.28 16.13 5.83
N TRP A 65 10.09 15.05 5.07
CA TRP A 65 10.41 15.00 3.64
C TRP A 65 9.22 15.34 2.74
N LYS A 66 8.07 15.71 3.31
CA LYS A 66 6.81 15.98 2.60
C LYS A 66 6.36 14.80 1.72
N ILE A 67 6.64 13.58 2.15
CA ILE A 67 6.16 12.35 1.53
C ILE A 67 4.75 12.09 2.06
N PRO A 68 3.73 11.96 1.19
CA PRO A 68 2.37 11.61 1.57
C PRO A 68 2.31 10.33 2.40
N ILE A 69 1.55 10.36 3.48
CA ILE A 69 1.31 9.21 4.36
C ILE A 69 -0.11 8.72 4.12
N VAL A 70 -0.24 7.55 3.49
CA VAL A 70 -1.52 6.99 3.04
C VAL A 70 -1.84 5.68 3.76
N SER A 71 -3.12 5.34 3.82
CA SER A 71 -3.59 4.03 4.30
C SER A 71 -3.46 2.96 3.21
N VAL A 72 -3.60 1.70 3.61
CA VAL A 72 -3.59 0.54 2.69
C VAL A 72 -4.71 0.60 1.66
N TRP A 73 -5.80 1.32 1.94
CA TRP A 73 -6.93 1.49 1.03
C TRP A 73 -6.54 2.15 -0.29
N TRP A 74 -5.53 3.04 -0.28
CA TRP A 74 -5.00 3.65 -1.50
C TRP A 74 -4.38 2.61 -2.43
N ILE A 75 -3.61 1.66 -1.87
CA ILE A 75 -3.01 0.56 -2.63
C ILE A 75 -4.07 -0.35 -3.24
N PHE A 76 -5.15 -0.63 -2.49
CA PHE A 76 -6.25 -1.45 -3.00
C PHE A 76 -6.96 -0.75 -4.16
N GLU A 77 -7.24 0.54 -4.06
CA GLU A 77 -7.92 1.27 -5.13
C GLU A 77 -7.02 1.43 -6.37
N CYS A 78 -5.72 1.73 -6.20
CA CYS A 78 -4.75 1.75 -7.29
C CYS A 78 -4.73 0.41 -8.05
N ALA A 79 -4.65 -0.71 -7.33
CA ALA A 79 -4.63 -2.04 -7.94
C ALA A 79 -5.95 -2.39 -8.63
N LYS A 80 -7.08 -1.99 -8.04
CA LYS A 80 -8.42 -2.20 -8.61
C LYS A 80 -8.65 -1.39 -9.90
N LEU A 81 -8.16 -0.16 -9.96
CA LEU A 81 -8.32 0.72 -11.13
C LEU A 81 -7.25 0.51 -12.19
N GLY A 82 -6.11 -0.09 -11.84
CA GLY A 82 -5.01 -0.29 -12.77
C GLY A 82 -4.12 0.95 -12.97
N GLU A 83 -4.20 1.95 -12.07
CA GLU A 83 -3.47 3.21 -12.17
C GLU A 83 -3.08 3.77 -10.79
N ILE A 84 -2.12 4.70 -10.77
CA ILE A 84 -1.75 5.42 -9.54
C ILE A 84 -2.67 6.63 -9.39
N ILE A 85 -3.57 6.58 -8.41
CA ILE A 85 -4.56 7.65 -8.16
C ILE A 85 -4.07 8.70 -7.16
N ASP A 86 -4.77 9.82 -7.11
CA ASP A 86 -4.57 10.86 -6.10
C ASP A 86 -4.73 10.30 -4.66
N VAL A 87 -3.94 10.83 -3.74
CA VAL A 87 -3.90 10.40 -2.33
C VAL A 87 -5.07 10.96 -1.50
N LYS A 88 -5.83 11.91 -2.05
CA LYS A 88 -6.96 12.57 -1.37
C LYS A 88 -8.02 11.56 -0.95
N GLY A 89 -8.39 11.63 0.32
CA GLY A 89 -9.34 10.67 0.93
C GLY A 89 -8.69 9.41 1.49
N TYR A 90 -7.38 9.22 1.28
CA TYR A 90 -6.63 8.07 1.78
C TYR A 90 -5.53 8.42 2.79
N GLY A 91 -5.31 9.71 3.04
CA GLY A 91 -4.27 10.22 3.94
C GLY A 91 -4.59 10.05 5.43
N TRP A 92 -3.53 9.97 6.25
CA TRP A 92 -3.63 9.93 7.72
C TRP A 92 -3.60 11.31 8.39
N ASP A 93 -3.15 12.34 7.67
CA ASP A 93 -3.06 13.69 8.21
C ASP A 93 -4.37 14.45 7.95
N VAL A 94 -5.31 14.29 8.88
CA VAL A 94 -6.50 15.15 9.02
C VAL A 94 -6.16 16.28 9.98
N ALA A 95 -5.40 17.26 9.48
CA ALA A 95 -5.41 18.62 10.01
C ALA A 95 -5.21 19.61 8.85
N GLY A 96 -6.16 19.59 7.92
CA GLY A 96 -6.31 20.63 6.91
C GLY A 96 -5.59 20.34 5.59
N MET A 97 -6.38 20.48 4.53
CA MET A 97 -5.94 20.80 3.17
C MET A 97 -4.52 21.34 3.07
N LEU A 98 -3.72 20.71 2.22
CA LEU A 98 -2.89 21.42 1.25
C LEU A 98 -3.14 20.78 -0.12
#